data_AF-A0A9W9ZG25-F1
#
_entry.id   AF-A0A9W9ZG25-F1
#
_cell.length_a   1.000
_cell.length_b   1.000
_cell.length_c   1.000
_cell.angle_alpha   90.00
_cell.angle_beta   90.00
_cell.angle_gamma   90.00
#
_symmetry.space_group_name_H-M   'P 1'
#
loop_
_entity.id
_entity.type
_entity.pdbx_description
1 polymer ?
#
loop_
_entity_poly.entity_id
_entity_poly.type
_entity_poly.pdbx_seq_one_letter_code
_entity_poly.pdbx_strand_id
1 'polypeptide(L)'
;MGVVDLTIPNPTYSRFGGSLFGALFLAKQRTVCAGERSSNPNIAIIGAGIGGSSSSHFLRELFGPEATIDVFEASDRIGGRLNTMEIAGRRYESGGSIIHPANKYMGDFVKHLGFKKLKSSEPSSLLGIYNGEEFAFYGSRSKLVNDIKLIWRYGLIDLYTMDKFITNMLKSFSNIYKLQENHQAFNSVPEMLKAMGGEEFYGYTQLTTRQTLEKIGLKPLLINELVTAVMRVNYGQDVTLNGFAGKDQVDFTV
;
A
#
# COMPACT_ATOMS: atom_id res chain seq x y z
N MET A 1 5.58 26.76 -0.79
CA MET A 1 4.23 26.88 -1.37
C MET A 1 3.25 26.49 -0.26
N GLY A 2 2.48 27.45 0.26
CA GLY A 2 1.33 27.30 1.18
C GLY A 2 1.59 26.80 2.62
N VAL A 3 1.56 27.70 3.61
CA VAL A 3 1.39 27.40 5.05
C VAL A 3 -0.10 27.56 5.39
N VAL A 4 -0.77 26.60 6.04
CA VAL A 4 -2.05 26.86 6.74
C VAL A 4 -2.24 25.97 7.98
N ASP A 5 -2.76 26.64 9.00
CA ASP A 5 -3.19 26.33 10.35
C ASP A 5 -4.19 25.16 10.51
N LEU A 6 -4.15 24.47 11.67
CA LEU A 6 -4.95 23.29 12.00
C LEU A 6 -5.85 23.55 13.22
N THR A 7 -7.08 24.01 12.98
CA THR A 7 -8.16 23.96 13.97
C THR A 7 -9.26 22.99 13.52
N ILE A 8 -9.54 22.00 14.36
CA ILE A 8 -10.45 20.87 14.14
C ILE A 8 -11.82 21.16 14.79
N PRO A 9 -12.96 21.04 14.09
CA PRO A 9 -14.27 20.92 14.71
C PRO A 9 -14.72 19.45 14.83
N ASN A 10 -15.30 19.09 15.98
CA ASN A 10 -15.85 17.75 16.29
C ASN A 10 -17.17 17.46 15.53
N PRO A 11 -17.38 16.26 14.99
CA PRO A 11 -18.68 15.82 14.51
C PRO A 11 -19.41 14.85 15.47
N THR A 12 -20.73 15.03 15.56
CA THR A 12 -21.70 14.21 16.29
C THR A 12 -22.21 13.03 15.44
N TYR A 13 -22.45 11.88 16.07
CA TYR A 13 -22.95 10.64 15.44
C TYR A 13 -24.47 10.45 15.64
N SER A 14 -25.14 9.87 14.64
CA SER A 14 -26.48 9.27 14.76
C SER A 14 -26.50 7.84 14.19
N ARG A 15 -27.25 6.95 14.86
CA ARG A 15 -27.39 5.50 14.58
C ARG A 15 -28.71 5.16 13.89
N PHE A 16 -28.69 4.17 12.99
CA PHE A 16 -29.79 3.30 12.55
C PHE A 16 -29.13 1.96 12.13
N GLY A 17 -29.62 0.72 12.33
CA GLY A 17 -30.91 0.20 12.76
C GLY A 17 -31.29 -1.04 11.92
N GLY A 18 -30.79 -2.23 12.28
CA GLY A 18 -31.31 -3.61 12.08
C GLY A 18 -31.79 -4.15 10.71
N SER A 19 -31.37 -5.38 10.34
CA SER A 19 -32.21 -6.60 10.37
C SER A 19 -31.54 -7.80 9.65
N LEU A 20 -32.00 -9.00 10.00
CA LEU A 20 -31.39 -10.34 9.97
C LEU A 20 -32.03 -11.22 8.89
N PHE A 21 -31.27 -12.03 8.14
CA PHE A 21 -31.77 -13.28 7.54
C PHE A 21 -30.63 -14.31 7.38
N GLY A 22 -30.89 -15.54 7.84
CA GLY A 22 -29.92 -16.63 7.92
C GLY A 22 -29.88 -17.53 6.69
N ALA A 23 -28.74 -18.23 6.53
CA ALA A 23 -28.64 -19.46 5.77
C ALA A 23 -27.60 -20.37 6.45
N LEU A 24 -28.03 -21.60 6.76
CA LEU A 24 -27.27 -22.64 7.43
C LEU A 24 -26.26 -23.26 6.44
N PHE A 25 -24.96 -23.13 6.71
CA PHE A 25 -23.92 -23.95 6.06
C PHE A 25 -23.16 -24.72 7.15
N LEU A 26 -23.30 -26.04 7.14
CA LEU A 26 -22.59 -26.97 8.01
C LEU A 26 -21.12 -27.08 7.57
N ALA A 27 -20.31 -26.11 7.97
CA ALA A 27 -18.86 -26.28 8.07
C ALA A 27 -18.51 -26.69 9.50
N LYS A 28 -17.59 -27.63 9.66
CA LYS A 28 -17.05 -28.12 10.93
C LYS A 28 -16.31 -26.98 11.67
N GLN A 29 -17.04 -26.02 12.21
CA GLN A 29 -16.51 -24.98 13.08
C GLN A 29 -16.19 -25.64 14.42
N ARG A 30 -14.92 -25.63 14.82
CA ARG A 30 -14.57 -25.82 16.22
C ARG A 30 -15.22 -24.66 16.97
N THR A 31 -16.20 -24.97 17.81
CA THR A 31 -16.78 -24.05 18.76
C THR A 31 -15.65 -23.51 19.62
N VAL A 32 -15.27 -22.24 19.41
CA VAL A 32 -14.53 -21.51 20.44
C VAL A 32 -15.44 -21.51 21.65
N CYS A 33 -15.04 -22.20 22.72
CA CYS A 33 -15.80 -22.20 23.97
C CYS A 33 -16.11 -20.74 24.31
N ALA A 34 -17.40 -20.42 24.36
CA ALA A 34 -17.90 -19.13 24.78
C ALA A 34 -17.60 -18.98 26.27
N GLY A 35 -16.38 -18.54 26.60
CA GLY A 35 -16.07 -17.97 27.90
C GLY A 35 -16.82 -16.65 28.04
N GLU A 36 -17.41 -16.43 29.21
CA GLU A 36 -18.18 -15.24 29.58
C GLU A 36 -17.48 -13.94 29.14
N ARG A 37 -18.17 -13.11 28.34
CA ARG A 37 -17.75 -11.73 28.06
C ARG A 37 -17.98 -10.89 29.32
N SER A 38 -16.96 -10.73 30.16
CA SER A 38 -17.04 -9.87 31.34
C SER A 38 -15.71 -9.21 31.74
N SER A 39 -14.95 -8.71 30.76
CA SER A 39 -14.02 -7.60 31.00
C SER A 39 -13.76 -6.91 29.68
N ASN A 40 -13.94 -5.59 29.63
CA ASN A 40 -13.51 -4.80 28.49
C ASN A 40 -12.01 -5.06 28.22
N PRO A 41 -11.59 -5.24 26.96
CA PRO A 41 -10.20 -5.57 26.68
C PRO A 41 -9.31 -4.38 27.02
N ASN A 42 -8.22 -4.65 27.75
CA ASN A 42 -7.12 -3.71 27.95
C ASN A 42 -6.03 -4.05 26.95
N ILE A 43 -5.73 -3.12 26.03
CA ILE A 43 -4.87 -3.36 24.88
C ILE A 43 -3.72 -2.37 24.91
N ALA A 44 -2.49 -2.89 24.94
CA ALA A 44 -1.27 -2.09 24.77
C ALA A 44 -0.80 -2.17 23.32
N ILE A 45 -0.58 -1.01 22.70
CA ILE A 45 -0.02 -0.87 21.34
C ILE A 45 1.36 -0.24 21.47
N ILE A 46 2.38 -0.88 20.91
CA ILE A 46 3.76 -0.37 20.91
C ILE A 46 4.07 0.29 19.57
N GLY A 47 4.31 1.60 19.62
CA GLY A 47 4.61 2.49 18.49
C GLY A 47 3.39 3.28 18.01
N ALA A 48 3.49 4.61 18.01
CA ALA A 48 2.46 5.54 17.51
C ALA A 48 2.71 5.96 16.03
N GLY A 49 3.32 5.06 15.25
CA GLY A 49 3.40 5.21 13.79
C GLY A 49 2.09 4.86 13.08
N ILE A 50 2.07 4.93 11.74
CA ILE A 50 0.85 4.64 10.96
C ILE A 50 0.22 3.28 11.28
N GLY A 51 1.03 2.25 11.55
CA GLY A 51 0.54 0.92 11.92
C GLY A 51 -0.15 0.88 13.29
N GLY A 52 0.46 1.49 14.31
CA GLY A 52 -0.12 1.52 15.66
C GLY A 52 -1.31 2.44 15.77
N SER A 53 -1.26 3.62 15.14
CA SER A 53 -2.40 4.55 15.08
C SER A 53 -3.59 3.95 14.32
N SER A 54 -3.34 3.26 13.20
CA SER A 54 -4.41 2.54 12.47
C SER A 54 -4.97 1.39 13.30
N SER A 55 -4.11 0.63 13.99
CA SER A 55 -4.55 -0.46 14.86
C SER A 55 -5.42 0.07 16.00
N SER A 56 -5.02 1.17 16.65
CA SER A 56 -5.79 1.83 17.70
C SER A 56 -7.18 2.23 17.22
N HIS A 57 -7.26 2.83 16.03
CA HIS A 57 -8.53 3.19 15.40
C HIS A 57 -9.44 1.98 15.17
N PHE A 58 -8.96 0.93 14.51
CA PHE A 58 -9.78 -0.25 14.22
C PHE A 58 -10.14 -1.05 15.48
N LEU A 59 -9.27 -1.10 16.48
CA LEU A 59 -9.59 -1.72 17.78
C LEU A 59 -10.68 -0.94 18.51
N ARG A 60 -10.66 0.40 18.44
CA ARG A 60 -11.73 1.24 18.99
C ARG A 60 -13.06 0.99 18.27
N GLU A 61 -13.06 0.85 16.95
CA GLU A 61 -14.28 0.49 16.20
C GLU A 61 -14.81 -0.90 16.57
N LEU A 62 -13.91 -1.87 16.75
CA LEU A 62 -14.27 -3.26 17.03
C LEU A 62 -14.83 -3.47 18.44
N PHE A 63 -14.21 -2.86 19.45
CA PHE A 63 -14.56 -3.09 20.86
C PHE A 63 -15.40 -1.98 21.49
N GLY A 64 -15.60 -0.85 20.79
CA GLY A 64 -16.39 0.26 21.29
C GLY A 64 -15.66 1.10 22.37
N PRO A 65 -16.34 2.07 23.00
CA PRO A 65 -15.74 3.03 23.94
C PRO A 65 -15.22 2.37 25.23
N GLU A 66 -15.72 1.18 25.52
CA GLU A 66 -15.46 0.43 26.74
C GLU A 66 -14.04 -0.17 26.79
N ALA A 67 -13.40 -0.42 25.65
CA ALA A 67 -12.02 -0.90 25.60
C ALA A 67 -11.02 0.15 26.10
N THR A 68 -10.06 -0.27 26.92
CA THR A 68 -8.90 0.54 27.27
C THR A 68 -7.82 0.29 26.22
N ILE A 69 -7.36 1.35 25.55
CA ILE A 69 -6.34 1.26 24.50
C ILE A 69 -5.23 2.24 24.84
N ASP A 70 -4.09 1.71 25.24
CA ASP A 70 -2.90 2.47 25.58
C ASP A 70 -1.89 2.37 24.42
N VAL A 71 -1.47 3.51 23.88
CA VAL A 71 -0.47 3.58 22.81
C VAL A 71 0.82 4.13 23.38
N PHE A 72 1.87 3.31 23.37
CA PHE A 72 3.19 3.64 23.87
C PHE A 72 4.09 4.03 22.70
N GLU A 73 4.65 5.24 22.71
CA GLU A 73 5.63 5.69 21.73
C GLU A 73 6.96 5.95 22.44
N ALA A 74 8.05 5.43 21.86
CA ALA A 74 9.37 5.55 22.45
C ALA A 74 9.99 6.93 22.19
N SER A 75 9.61 7.58 21.10
CA SER A 75 10.06 8.92 20.74
C SER A 75 9.15 10.01 21.32
N ASP A 76 9.62 11.25 21.22
CA ASP A 76 8.88 12.46 21.58
C ASP A 76 7.83 12.87 20.52
N ARG A 77 7.64 12.05 19.48
CA ARG A 77 6.80 12.37 18.32
C ARG A 77 6.04 11.15 17.81
N ILE A 78 4.77 11.35 17.47
CA ILE A 78 3.96 10.36 16.76
C ILE A 78 4.26 10.34 15.25
N GLY A 79 3.70 9.36 14.54
CA GLY A 79 3.82 9.23 13.08
C GLY A 79 4.92 8.27 12.61
N GLY A 80 5.89 7.95 13.48
CA GLY A 80 6.94 6.98 13.20
C GLY A 80 7.76 7.39 11.97
N ARG A 81 7.75 6.54 10.93
CA ARG A 81 8.45 6.78 9.66
C ARG A 81 7.80 7.85 8.77
N LEU A 82 6.61 8.35 9.10
CA LEU A 82 6.01 9.49 8.42
C LEU A 82 6.48 10.76 9.12
N ASN A 83 7.17 11.64 8.40
CA ASN A 83 7.78 12.80 9.02
C ASN A 83 7.94 13.94 8.02
N THR A 84 7.56 15.14 8.44
CA THR A 84 7.75 16.34 7.63
C THR A 84 8.80 17.21 8.29
N MET A 85 9.83 17.60 7.55
CA MET A 85 10.87 18.52 8.01
C MET A 85 10.70 19.89 7.37
N GLU A 86 11.17 20.94 8.05
CA GLU A 86 11.20 22.29 7.51
C GLU A 86 12.62 22.68 7.10
N ILE A 87 12.80 23.07 5.84
CA ILE A 87 14.06 23.57 5.30
C ILE A 87 13.76 24.91 4.62
N ALA A 88 14.43 25.98 5.06
CA ALA A 88 14.29 27.33 4.51
C ALA A 88 12.82 27.81 4.42
N GLY A 89 12.03 27.61 5.49
CA GLY A 89 10.62 28.02 5.56
C GLY A 89 9.67 27.19 4.67
N ARG A 90 10.14 26.03 4.18
CA ARG A 90 9.34 25.10 3.37
C ARG A 90 9.33 23.73 4.00
N ARG A 91 8.14 23.13 4.06
CA ARG A 91 7.93 21.78 4.58
C ARG A 91 8.16 20.74 3.48
N TYR A 92 8.93 19.71 3.80
CA TYR A 92 9.27 18.60 2.91
C TYR A 92 8.96 17.28 3.62
N GLU A 93 8.38 16.33 2.88
CA GLU A 93 8.24 14.97 3.38
C GLU A 93 9.62 14.31 3.43
N SER A 94 9.95 13.76 4.58
CA SER A 94 11.20 13.04 4.86
C SER A 94 10.98 11.55 5.14
N GLY A 95 9.73 11.11 5.00
CA GLY A 95 9.28 9.75 5.21
C GLY A 95 8.45 9.23 4.05
N GLY A 96 7.34 8.57 4.36
CA GLY A 96 6.42 8.04 3.36
C GLY A 96 5.76 9.15 2.54
N SER A 97 6.03 9.17 1.23
CA SER A 97 5.66 10.27 0.33
C SER A 97 4.61 9.90 -0.72
N ILE A 98 4.27 8.61 -0.86
CA ILE A 98 3.38 8.11 -1.91
C ILE A 98 2.33 7.16 -1.31
N ILE A 99 1.07 7.38 -1.68
CA ILE A 99 -0.05 6.47 -1.39
C ILE A 99 -0.66 6.04 -2.71
N HIS A 100 -0.65 4.73 -2.97
CA HIS A 100 -1.29 4.17 -4.16
C HIS A 100 -2.82 4.27 -4.05
N PRO A 101 -3.55 4.67 -5.12
CA PRO A 101 -5.02 4.79 -5.09
C PRO A 101 -5.77 3.50 -4.72
N ALA A 102 -5.19 2.34 -5.02
CA ALA A 102 -5.75 1.03 -4.67
C ALA A 102 -5.64 0.68 -3.18
N ASN A 103 -4.92 1.47 -2.37
CA ASN A 103 -4.88 1.27 -0.93
C ASN A 103 -6.21 1.75 -0.31
N LYS A 104 -7.13 0.80 -0.08
CA LYS A 104 -8.48 1.06 0.44
C LYS A 104 -8.44 1.86 1.74
N TYR A 105 -7.69 1.38 2.74
CA TYR A 105 -7.66 2.00 4.07
C TYR A 105 -7.08 3.41 4.07
N MET A 106 -6.01 3.66 3.33
CA MET A 106 -5.49 5.03 3.22
C MET A 106 -6.47 5.94 2.48
N GLY A 107 -7.14 5.43 1.45
CA GLY A 107 -8.22 6.15 0.76
C GLY A 107 -9.39 6.50 1.70
N ASP A 108 -9.76 5.58 2.58
CA ASP A 108 -10.81 5.77 3.58
C ASP A 108 -10.38 6.76 4.67
N PHE A 109 -9.14 6.67 5.18
CA PHE A 109 -8.61 7.63 6.15
C PHE A 109 -8.54 9.06 5.60
N VAL A 110 -8.12 9.23 4.34
CA VAL A 110 -8.12 10.56 3.69
C VAL A 110 -9.51 11.18 3.73
N LYS A 111 -10.56 10.39 3.46
CA LYS A 111 -11.95 10.87 3.53
C LYS A 111 -12.40 11.12 4.98
N HIS A 112 -12.14 10.17 5.87
CA HIS A 112 -12.56 10.21 7.26
C HIS A 112 -11.95 11.40 8.03
N LEU A 113 -10.68 11.70 7.77
CA LEU A 113 -9.95 12.81 8.39
C LEU A 113 -10.16 14.16 7.69
N GLY A 114 -10.96 14.20 6.61
CA GLY A 114 -11.23 15.43 5.86
C GLY A 114 -10.02 15.97 5.10
N PHE A 115 -9.03 15.12 4.78
CA PHE A 115 -7.85 15.55 4.03
C PHE A 115 -8.15 15.75 2.55
N LYS A 116 -7.53 16.78 1.96
CA LYS A 116 -7.59 17.05 0.52
C LYS A 116 -6.39 16.42 -0.15
N LYS A 117 -6.64 15.64 -1.22
CA LYS A 117 -5.57 15.20 -2.12
C LYS A 117 -5.02 16.42 -2.84
N LEU A 118 -3.75 16.73 -2.61
CA LEU A 118 -3.05 17.73 -3.40
C LEU A 118 -2.86 17.18 -4.81
N LYS A 119 -3.10 18.01 -5.83
CA LYS A 119 -2.70 17.67 -7.19
C LYS A 119 -1.17 17.64 -7.21
N SER A 120 -0.57 16.61 -7.79
CA SER A 120 0.87 16.59 -8.04
C SER A 120 1.25 17.87 -8.77
N SER A 121 2.05 18.71 -8.11
CA SER A 121 2.41 20.05 -8.59
C SER A 121 3.59 20.01 -9.57
N GLU A 122 3.61 19.03 -10.47
CA GLU A 122 4.63 18.91 -11.52
C GLU A 122 4.00 18.63 -12.90
N PRO A 123 3.22 19.56 -13.49
CA PRO A 123 2.69 19.40 -14.85
C PRO A 123 3.79 19.37 -15.94
N SER A 124 5.07 19.55 -15.56
CA SER A 124 6.20 19.74 -16.48
C SER A 124 7.39 18.82 -16.23
N SER A 125 7.33 17.88 -15.28
CA SER A 125 8.45 16.97 -15.05
C SER A 125 8.59 16.01 -16.23
N LEU A 126 9.72 16.06 -16.91
CA LEU A 126 10.06 15.12 -17.97
C LEU A 126 10.56 13.81 -17.34
N LEU A 127 10.03 12.68 -17.80
CA LEU A 127 10.57 11.36 -17.42
C LEU A 127 11.98 11.22 -17.97
N GLY A 128 12.92 10.74 -17.16
CA GLY A 128 14.26 10.38 -17.59
C GLY A 128 14.70 9.08 -16.94
N ILE A 129 15.28 8.16 -17.72
CA ILE A 129 15.86 6.92 -17.21
C ILE A 129 17.37 7.01 -17.43
N TYR A 130 18.12 7.07 -16.33
CA TYR A 130 19.57 7.12 -16.33
C TYR A 130 20.14 5.74 -15.96
N ASN A 131 21.03 5.20 -16.79
CA ASN A 131 21.58 3.85 -16.60
C ASN A 131 22.87 3.84 -15.76
N GLY A 132 23.38 5.01 -15.37
CA GLY A 132 24.66 5.16 -14.65
C GLY A 132 25.76 5.78 -15.51
N GLU A 133 25.62 5.78 -16.82
CA GLU A 133 26.55 6.37 -17.78
C GLU A 133 25.86 7.47 -18.57
N GLU A 134 24.71 7.15 -19.17
CA GLU A 134 23.89 8.04 -19.98
C GLU A 134 22.40 7.89 -19.69
N PHE A 135 21.60 8.80 -20.24
CA PHE A 135 20.15 8.67 -20.20
C PHE A 135 19.70 7.72 -21.31
N ALA A 136 19.35 6.49 -20.91
CA ALA A 136 18.76 5.47 -21.77
C ALA A 136 17.40 5.89 -22.33
N PHE A 137 16.66 6.76 -21.63
CA PHE A 137 15.37 7.26 -22.08
C PHE A 137 15.16 8.72 -21.66
N TYR A 138 14.65 9.52 -22.59
CA TYR A 138 14.14 10.87 -22.33
C TYR A 138 12.69 10.97 -22.76
N GLY A 139 11.84 11.33 -21.80
CA GLY A 139 10.46 11.70 -22.00
C GLY A 139 10.34 13.07 -22.67
N SER A 140 9.15 13.32 -23.18
CA SER A 140 8.68 14.57 -23.74
C SER A 140 7.52 15.11 -22.90
N ARG A 141 7.08 16.33 -23.18
CA ARG A 141 5.88 16.92 -22.58
C ARG A 141 4.59 16.27 -23.09
N SER A 142 4.64 15.45 -24.14
CA SER A 142 3.49 14.77 -24.72
C SER A 142 3.41 13.33 -24.24
N LYS A 143 2.29 12.99 -23.59
CA LYS A 143 2.00 11.61 -23.13
C LYS A 143 2.04 10.62 -24.29
N LEU A 144 1.35 10.92 -25.39
CA LEU A 144 1.31 10.05 -26.57
C LEU A 144 2.70 9.78 -27.15
N VAL A 145 3.57 10.81 -27.18
CA VAL A 145 4.96 10.64 -27.65
C VAL A 145 5.73 9.73 -26.69
N ASN A 146 5.51 9.86 -25.37
CA ASN A 146 6.15 9.00 -24.39
C ASN A 146 5.70 7.54 -24.54
N ASP A 147 4.40 7.30 -24.73
CA ASP A 147 3.84 5.96 -24.95
C ASP A 147 4.45 5.30 -26.20
N ILE A 148 4.51 6.02 -27.31
CA ILE A 148 5.14 5.54 -28.55
C ILE A 148 6.63 5.24 -28.33
N LYS A 149 7.37 6.12 -27.65
CA LYS A 149 8.81 5.93 -27.38
C LYS A 149 9.05 4.72 -26.46
N LEU A 150 8.19 4.50 -25.46
CA LEU A 150 8.26 3.33 -24.58
C LEU A 150 7.99 2.05 -25.37
N ILE A 151 6.93 2.03 -26.19
CA ILE A 151 6.62 0.88 -27.06
C ILE A 151 7.77 0.58 -28.02
N TRP A 152 8.35 1.62 -28.62
CA TRP A 152 9.48 1.46 -29.54
C TRP A 152 10.72 0.89 -28.84
N ARG A 153 11.04 1.36 -27.63
CA ARG A 153 12.24 0.95 -26.89
C ARG A 153 12.10 -0.43 -26.24
N TYR A 154 10.98 -0.68 -25.58
CA TYR A 154 10.79 -1.86 -24.73
C TYR A 154 9.91 -2.94 -25.37
N GLY A 155 9.14 -2.60 -26.40
CA GLY A 155 8.24 -3.50 -27.09
C GLY A 155 6.85 -3.57 -26.47
N LEU A 156 5.82 -3.58 -27.32
CA LEU A 156 4.42 -3.61 -26.90
C LEU A 156 4.06 -4.84 -26.05
N ILE A 157 4.61 -6.01 -26.39
CA ILE A 157 4.31 -7.27 -25.70
C ILE A 157 4.85 -7.25 -24.27
N ASP A 158 6.09 -6.79 -24.08
CA ASP A 158 6.72 -6.69 -22.77
C ASP A 158 5.96 -5.69 -21.87
N LEU A 159 5.60 -4.51 -22.41
CA LEU A 159 4.80 -3.52 -21.67
C LEU A 159 3.41 -4.05 -21.29
N TYR A 160 2.72 -4.71 -22.22
CA TYR A 160 1.44 -5.36 -21.93
C TYR A 160 1.57 -6.48 -20.88
N THR A 161 2.63 -7.27 -20.97
CA THR A 161 2.90 -8.36 -20.02
C THR A 161 3.15 -7.81 -18.62
N MET A 162 3.88 -6.69 -18.52
CA MET A 162 4.11 -6.00 -17.26
C MET A 162 2.81 -5.42 -16.68
N ASP A 163 2.00 -4.72 -17.48
CA ASP A 163 0.71 -4.16 -17.06
C ASP A 163 -0.23 -5.25 -16.53
N LYS A 164 -0.35 -6.36 -17.27
CA LYS A 164 -1.14 -7.52 -16.85
C LYS A 164 -0.60 -8.12 -15.54
N PHE A 165 0.71 -8.17 -15.37
CA PHE A 165 1.35 -8.68 -14.17
C PHE A 165 1.04 -7.82 -12.94
N ILE A 166 1.11 -6.49 -13.07
CA ILE A 166 0.74 -5.53 -12.02
C ILE A 166 -0.75 -5.59 -11.72
N THR A 167 -1.60 -5.62 -12.74
CA THR A 167 -3.07 -5.72 -12.56
C THR A 167 -3.44 -6.99 -11.78
N ASN A 168 -2.81 -8.13 -12.10
CA ASN A 168 -3.02 -9.37 -11.37
C ASN A 168 -2.49 -9.31 -9.92
N MET A 169 -1.41 -8.55 -9.68
CA MET A 169 -0.96 -8.24 -8.32
C MET A 169 -2.06 -7.52 -7.56
N LEU A 170 -2.53 -6.39 -8.07
CA LEU A 170 -3.49 -5.53 -7.40
C LEU A 170 -4.78 -6.29 -7.11
N LYS A 171 -5.22 -7.13 -8.05
CA LYS A 171 -6.36 -8.03 -7.85
C LYS A 171 -6.13 -8.98 -6.68
N SER A 172 -5.01 -9.69 -6.65
CA SER A 172 -4.67 -10.62 -5.56
C SER A 172 -4.51 -9.90 -4.22
N PHE A 173 -3.82 -8.76 -4.22
CA PHE A 173 -3.62 -7.94 -3.04
C PHE A 173 -4.97 -7.47 -2.47
N SER A 174 -5.89 -7.01 -3.32
CA SER A 174 -7.20 -6.48 -2.91
C SER A 174 -8.07 -7.51 -2.18
N ASN A 175 -7.81 -8.81 -2.37
CA ASN A 175 -8.55 -9.86 -1.67
C ASN A 175 -8.40 -9.75 -0.15
N ILE A 176 -7.29 -9.19 0.36
CA ILE A 176 -7.09 -9.00 1.80
C ILE A 176 -8.23 -8.21 2.46
N TYR A 177 -8.79 -7.21 1.76
CA TYR A 177 -9.86 -6.38 2.31
C TYR A 177 -11.13 -7.19 2.54
N LYS A 178 -11.48 -8.09 1.61
CA LYS A 178 -12.62 -8.99 1.76
C LYS A 178 -12.39 -10.01 2.88
N LEU A 179 -11.17 -10.53 3.02
CA LEU A 179 -10.82 -11.46 4.11
C LEU A 179 -10.97 -10.76 5.48
N GLN A 180 -10.52 -9.51 5.57
CA GLN A 180 -10.61 -8.67 6.78
C GLN A 180 -12.07 -8.27 7.10
N GLU A 181 -12.88 -7.92 6.11
CA GLU A 181 -14.32 -7.65 6.27
C GLU A 181 -15.08 -8.88 6.81
N ASN A 182 -14.62 -10.10 6.47
CA ASN A 182 -15.16 -11.35 7.02
C ASN A 182 -14.50 -11.77 8.35
N HIS A 183 -13.76 -10.86 9.01
CA HIS A 183 -13.06 -11.10 10.27
C HIS A 183 -12.09 -12.30 10.24
N GLN A 184 -11.51 -12.60 9.08
CA GLN A 184 -10.52 -13.67 8.97
C GLN A 184 -9.17 -13.19 9.48
N ALA A 185 -8.55 -14.02 10.33
CA ALA A 185 -7.20 -13.82 10.84
C ALA A 185 -6.32 -15.01 10.42
N PHE A 186 -5.01 -14.78 10.38
CA PHE A 186 -4.01 -15.75 9.93
C PHE A 186 -2.96 -15.94 11.01
N ASN A 187 -2.45 -17.16 11.17
CA ASN A 187 -1.41 -17.43 12.17
C ASN A 187 -0.01 -17.11 11.64
N SER A 188 0.14 -16.93 10.33
CA SER A 188 1.42 -16.61 9.70
C SER A 188 1.25 -15.77 8.43
N VAL A 189 2.33 -15.05 8.06
CA VAL A 189 2.38 -14.28 6.81
C VAL A 189 2.21 -15.18 5.57
N PRO A 190 2.83 -16.37 5.47
CA PRO A 190 2.59 -17.28 4.34
C PRO A 190 1.12 -17.69 4.20
N GLU A 191 0.42 -18.01 5.30
CA GLU A 191 -1.01 -18.33 5.24
C GLU A 191 -1.84 -17.15 4.70
N MET A 192 -1.55 -15.94 5.19
CA MET A 192 -2.21 -14.72 4.72
C MET A 192 -1.98 -14.50 3.21
N LEU A 193 -0.73 -14.58 2.75
CA LEU A 193 -0.39 -14.37 1.33
C LEU A 193 -1.03 -15.44 0.44
N LYS A 194 -1.06 -16.70 0.89
CA LYS A 194 -1.76 -17.78 0.17
C LYS A 194 -3.27 -17.56 0.12
N ALA A 195 -3.88 -17.02 1.18
CA ALA A 195 -5.29 -16.66 1.15
C ALA A 195 -5.59 -15.47 0.22
N MET A 196 -4.64 -14.54 0.06
CA MET A 196 -4.76 -13.40 -0.84
C MET A 196 -4.67 -13.81 -2.32
N GLY A 197 -3.74 -14.68 -2.70
CA GLY A 197 -3.48 -14.98 -4.12
C GLY A 197 -2.96 -16.38 -4.44
N GLY A 198 -3.09 -17.33 -3.52
CA GLY A 198 -2.62 -18.70 -3.68
C GLY A 198 -1.11 -18.87 -3.52
N GLU A 199 -0.63 -20.07 -3.83
CA GLU A 199 0.80 -20.44 -3.72
C GLU A 199 1.70 -19.57 -4.59
N GLU A 200 1.22 -19.12 -5.76
CA GLU A 200 1.99 -18.25 -6.64
C GLU A 200 2.28 -16.89 -5.98
N PHE A 201 1.28 -16.30 -5.33
CA PHE A 201 1.41 -14.99 -4.68
C PHE A 201 2.39 -15.02 -3.52
N TYR A 202 2.35 -16.08 -2.71
CA TYR A 202 3.37 -16.35 -1.70
C TYR A 202 4.75 -16.60 -2.35
N GLY A 203 4.80 -17.35 -3.45
CA GLY A 203 6.02 -17.68 -4.19
C GLY A 203 6.83 -16.47 -4.63
N TYR A 204 6.21 -15.31 -4.87
CA TYR A 204 6.93 -14.08 -5.18
C TYR A 204 7.83 -13.58 -4.04
N THR A 205 7.56 -13.96 -2.79
CA THR A 205 8.44 -13.65 -1.65
C THR A 205 9.71 -14.50 -1.63
N GLN A 206 9.74 -15.58 -2.43
CA GLN A 206 10.82 -16.58 -2.45
C GLN A 206 11.76 -16.43 -3.66
N LEU A 207 11.42 -15.54 -4.60
CA LEU A 207 12.20 -15.25 -5.80
C LEU A 207 12.62 -13.78 -5.78
N THR A 208 13.71 -13.45 -6.47
CA THR A 208 14.03 -12.04 -6.73
C THR A 208 13.05 -11.43 -7.72
N THR A 209 12.96 -10.10 -7.76
CA THR A 209 12.22 -9.34 -8.76
C THR A 209 12.67 -9.72 -10.16
N ARG A 210 13.99 -9.80 -10.39
CA ARG A 210 14.55 -10.27 -11.68
C ARG A 210 14.01 -11.64 -12.08
N GLN A 211 14.17 -12.65 -11.20
CA GLN A 211 13.73 -14.01 -11.48
C GLN A 211 12.23 -14.06 -11.76
N THR A 212 11.44 -13.30 -11.01
CA THR A 212 9.99 -13.23 -11.16
C THR A 212 9.60 -12.66 -12.52
N LEU A 213 10.25 -11.58 -12.96
CA LEU A 213 9.96 -10.90 -14.22
C LEU A 213 10.47 -11.67 -15.45
N GLU A 214 11.65 -12.29 -15.36
CA GLU A 214 12.17 -13.17 -16.42
C GLU A 214 11.29 -14.41 -16.59
N LYS A 215 10.75 -14.97 -15.49
CA LYS A 215 9.84 -16.13 -15.53
C LYS A 215 8.53 -15.85 -16.29
N ILE A 216 8.05 -14.61 -16.30
CA ILE A 216 6.87 -14.22 -17.08
C ILE A 216 7.22 -13.75 -18.50
N GLY A 217 8.49 -13.88 -18.92
CA GLY A 217 8.94 -13.63 -20.28
C GLY A 217 9.39 -12.20 -20.57
N LEU A 218 9.60 -11.36 -19.55
CA LEU A 218 10.09 -9.99 -19.76
C LEU A 218 11.57 -9.98 -20.12
N LYS A 219 11.92 -9.14 -21.10
CA LYS A 219 13.30 -9.06 -21.59
C LYS A 219 14.22 -8.32 -20.62
N PRO A 220 15.51 -8.68 -20.58
CA PRO A 220 16.49 -8.01 -19.73
C PRO A 220 16.57 -6.49 -19.92
N LEU A 221 16.36 -5.98 -21.14
CA LEU A 221 16.41 -4.54 -21.42
C LEU A 221 15.38 -3.75 -20.59
N LEU A 222 14.12 -4.20 -20.58
CA LEU A 222 13.05 -3.56 -19.80
C LEU A 222 13.37 -3.66 -18.30
N ILE A 223 13.85 -4.82 -17.84
CA ILE A 223 14.16 -5.06 -16.42
C ILE A 223 15.33 -4.17 -15.95
N ASN A 224 16.41 -4.11 -16.73
CA ASN A 224 17.65 -3.42 -16.37
C ASN A 224 17.51 -1.90 -16.37
N GLU A 225 16.65 -1.37 -17.24
CA GLU A 225 16.47 0.08 -17.33
C GLU A 225 15.24 0.52 -16.54
N LEU A 226 14.06 0.10 -17.00
CA LEU A 226 12.81 0.66 -16.54
C LEU A 226 12.47 0.17 -15.13
N VAL A 227 12.49 -1.14 -14.90
CA VAL A 227 12.16 -1.71 -13.58
C VAL A 227 13.23 -1.34 -12.56
N THR A 228 14.51 -1.47 -12.90
CA THR A 228 15.60 -1.14 -11.99
C THR A 228 15.56 0.33 -11.56
N ALA A 229 15.23 1.26 -12.47
CA ALA A 229 15.03 2.66 -12.10
C ALA A 229 13.91 2.84 -11.06
N VAL A 230 12.75 2.18 -11.27
CA VAL A 230 11.64 2.23 -10.30
C VAL A 230 12.03 1.62 -8.96
N MET A 231 12.74 0.50 -8.94
CA MET A 231 13.20 -0.14 -7.69
C MET A 231 14.15 0.77 -6.92
N ARG A 232 15.08 1.45 -7.62
CA ARG A 232 16.02 2.37 -6.98
C ARG A 232 15.35 3.62 -6.43
N VAL A 233 14.38 4.18 -7.14
CA VAL A 233 13.61 5.34 -6.67
C VAL A 233 12.83 5.02 -5.40
N ASN A 234 12.23 3.82 -5.30
CA ASN A 234 11.33 3.50 -4.20
C ASN A 234 12.00 2.80 -3.02
N TYR A 235 13.04 2.00 -3.28
CA TYR A 235 13.66 1.13 -2.27
C TYR A 235 15.17 1.37 -2.11
N GLY A 236 15.79 2.18 -2.98
CA GLY A 236 17.26 2.30 -3.01
C GLY A 236 17.96 0.97 -3.35
N GLN A 237 17.22 0.02 -3.92
CA GLN A 237 17.67 -1.34 -4.24
C GLN A 237 17.50 -1.62 -5.74
N ASP A 238 18.26 -2.58 -6.26
CA ASP A 238 18.06 -3.09 -7.60
C ASP A 238 17.06 -4.27 -7.61
N VAL A 239 16.93 -4.94 -8.75
CA VAL A 239 15.99 -6.06 -8.95
C VAL A 239 16.37 -7.36 -8.20
N THR A 240 17.29 -7.30 -7.23
CA THR A 240 17.63 -8.42 -6.34
C THR A 240 16.70 -8.54 -5.14
N LEU A 241 15.90 -7.50 -4.80
CA LEU A 241 14.86 -7.60 -3.78
C LEU A 241 13.83 -8.69 -4.14
N ASN A 242 13.03 -9.14 -3.18
CA ASN A 242 12.02 -10.16 -3.43
C ASN A 242 10.96 -9.68 -4.44
N GLY A 243 10.46 -10.59 -5.26
CA GLY A 243 9.54 -10.30 -6.35
C GLY A 243 8.17 -9.81 -5.89
N PHE A 244 7.78 -10.05 -4.64
CA PHE A 244 6.56 -9.47 -4.08
C PHE A 244 6.68 -7.95 -3.96
N ALA A 245 7.71 -7.46 -3.26
CA ALA A 245 7.98 -6.02 -3.15
C ALA A 245 8.27 -5.39 -4.53
N GLY A 246 8.97 -6.12 -5.41
CA GLY A 246 9.21 -5.68 -6.76
C GLY A 246 7.94 -5.53 -7.60
N LYS A 247 6.94 -6.38 -7.39
CA LYS A 247 5.66 -6.39 -8.11
C LYS A 247 4.71 -5.27 -7.65
N ASP A 248 4.79 -4.87 -6.38
CA ASP A 248 3.90 -3.89 -5.77
C ASP A 248 3.98 -2.47 -6.35
N GLN A 249 5.06 -2.13 -7.08
CA GLN A 249 5.37 -0.75 -7.45
C GLN A 249 5.73 -0.49 -8.93
N VAL A 250 5.53 -1.46 -9.83
CA VAL A 250 5.84 -1.26 -11.27
C VAL A 250 4.71 -0.51 -12.02
N ASP A 251 3.76 0.09 -11.30
CA ASP A 251 2.73 0.92 -11.93
C ASP A 251 3.36 2.23 -12.46
N PHE A 252 3.53 2.33 -13.77
CA PHE A 252 4.12 3.47 -14.48
C PHE A 252 3.16 4.64 -14.68
N THR A 253 2.06 4.70 -13.95
CA THR A 253 1.13 5.82 -14.09
C THR A 253 1.71 7.08 -13.43
N VAL A 254 2.57 7.77 -14.19
CA VAL A 254 2.88 9.20 -14.03
C VAL A 254 1.72 10.04 -14.56
#